data_AF-A0A0D2XDN8-F1
#
_entry.id   AF-A0A0D2XDN8-F1
#
_cell.length_a   1.000
_cell.length_b   1.000
_cell.length_c   1.000
_cell.angle_alpha   90.00
_cell.angle_beta   90.00
_cell.angle_gamma   90.00
#
_symmetry.space_group_name_H-M   'P 1'
#
loop_
_entity.id
_entity.type
_entity.pdbx_description
1 polymer ?
#
loop_
_entity_poly.entity_id
_entity_poly.type
_entity_poly.pdbx_seq_one_letter_code
_entity_poly.pdbx_strand_id
1 'polypeptide(L)'
;MGVFDSLDAGVTNLFGQWNVYSTGLVTLLLAVVSYRVISTRDPDVHPMLLARQAVPSSVRNEGESPIYRSQAAPHGMPLNTGLNVKDTGASKWSRGRDGDLRDIWKRAAEGGENGAKGRILTVLGSQNVVDHKLDDITRQINLIGQHIAESGGIRVAVYLPNSVELLVTLFACSFYQNLTTVLIPFDVSNDELVSMLRRSAADTLITAPGAFPFDAVIQAYPSLRQLIWVTDEGSSHMDWNEIPEGTGGNINVATWQDILRDSPAHAGTELPTIDPGKTPSDVVTFWQTEPGEVEEMVRFSQANLVSAISAQLAAIPTKERINPSDLFLPADSLANVYTLVLTLGALYSNASIALNSVAGKSPDLVLATQGVAPTVLVASPETLLKTHEESTSRLRSSLANASHVMATRSLALEGVHATSNLLSGFSSGAAPALGTTPGKLRLVLVAERAGSDTPLLPANVLSDLRIFTGARVVYALTAAKVAGAICQTALYDYRLPVDAKTHFGPPLTSVELYLKDAGAHKTTDEKIEGHIVVRGPSVAGGEVNVGIPGKIRHDNTLAYV
;
A
#
# COMPACT_ATOMS: atom_id res chain seq x y z
N MET A 1 -56.13 -45.87 -26.00
CA MET A 1 -54.72 -46.25 -25.87
C MET A 1 -54.05 -45.20 -25.01
N GLY A 2 -53.62 -45.61 -23.82
CA GLY A 2 -53.25 -44.68 -22.76
C GLY A 2 -51.89 -44.04 -23.02
N VAL A 3 -51.72 -42.82 -22.54
CA VAL A 3 -50.43 -42.10 -22.52
C VAL A 3 -49.30 -42.98 -21.93
N PHE A 4 -49.65 -43.87 -21.00
CA PHE A 4 -48.75 -44.86 -20.41
C PHE A 4 -48.25 -45.92 -21.40
N ASP A 5 -49.10 -46.47 -22.27
CA ASP A 5 -48.67 -47.46 -23.28
C ASP A 5 -47.76 -46.82 -24.33
N SER A 6 -48.01 -45.56 -24.69
CA SER A 6 -47.15 -44.81 -25.62
C SER A 6 -45.79 -44.44 -25.01
N LEU A 7 -45.75 -44.18 -23.70
CA LEU A 7 -44.50 -43.95 -22.97
C LEU A 7 -43.71 -45.24 -22.84
N ASP A 8 -44.35 -46.36 -22.52
CA ASP A 8 -43.72 -47.66 -22.35
C ASP A 8 -43.14 -48.19 -23.68
N ALA A 9 -43.89 -48.04 -24.78
CA ALA A 9 -43.40 -48.33 -26.12
C ALA A 9 -42.26 -47.39 -26.55
N GLY A 10 -42.30 -46.12 -26.15
CA GLY A 10 -41.24 -45.15 -26.40
C GLY A 10 -39.94 -45.48 -25.67
N VAL A 11 -40.03 -45.85 -24.39
CA VAL A 11 -38.90 -46.25 -23.55
C VAL A 11 -38.30 -47.57 -24.04
N THR A 12 -39.13 -48.55 -24.37
CA THR A 12 -38.69 -49.86 -24.89
C THR A 12 -37.94 -49.72 -26.22
N ASN A 13 -38.41 -48.85 -27.12
CA ASN A 13 -37.70 -48.55 -28.37
C ASN A 13 -36.38 -47.80 -28.16
N LEU A 14 -36.32 -46.90 -27.17
CA LEU A 14 -35.11 -46.14 -26.84
C LEU A 14 -34.00 -47.05 -26.29
N PHE A 15 -34.35 -48.02 -25.45
CA PHE A 15 -33.42 -49.05 -24.96
C PHE A 15 -33.16 -50.15 -25.99
N GLY A 16 -34.12 -50.46 -26.88
CA GLY A 16 -33.96 -51.44 -27.95
C GLY A 16 -32.98 -51.03 -29.05
N GLN A 17 -32.78 -49.72 -29.25
CA GLN A 17 -31.79 -49.16 -30.20
C GLN A 17 -30.48 -48.75 -29.53
N TRP A 18 -30.29 -49.08 -28.25
CA TRP A 18 -29.09 -48.73 -27.50
C TRP A 18 -27.87 -49.52 -28.00
N ASN A 19 -26.84 -48.82 -28.45
CA ASN A 19 -25.60 -49.43 -28.93
C ASN A 19 -24.38 -48.74 -28.30
N VAL A 20 -23.17 -49.18 -28.67
CA VAL A 20 -21.91 -48.63 -28.15
C VAL A 20 -21.79 -47.12 -28.42
N TYR A 21 -22.31 -46.62 -29.55
CA TYR A 21 -22.33 -45.18 -29.85
C TYR A 21 -23.29 -44.41 -28.94
N SER A 22 -24.49 -44.97 -28.66
CA SER A 22 -25.44 -44.38 -27.71
C SER A 22 -24.85 -44.30 -26.30
N THR A 23 -24.16 -45.35 -25.83
CA THR A 23 -23.42 -45.33 -24.56
C THR A 23 -22.36 -44.23 -24.58
N GLY A 24 -21.54 -44.17 -25.63
CA GLY A 24 -20.47 -43.17 -25.76
C GLY A 24 -20.99 -41.73 -25.73
N LEU A 25 -22.08 -41.45 -26.45
CA LEU A 25 -22.71 -40.12 -26.48
C LEU A 25 -23.32 -39.75 -25.13
N VAL A 26 -23.99 -40.68 -24.44
CA VAL A 26 -24.56 -40.42 -23.11
C VAL A 26 -23.47 -40.22 -22.07
N THR A 27 -22.40 -41.02 -22.09
CA THR A 27 -21.24 -40.82 -21.21
C THR A 27 -20.56 -39.47 -21.47
N LEU A 28 -20.38 -39.09 -22.74
CA LEU A 28 -19.84 -37.78 -23.11
C LEU A 28 -20.74 -36.64 -22.62
N LEU A 29 -22.06 -36.77 -22.82
CA LEU A 29 -23.03 -35.78 -22.37
C LEU A 29 -23.00 -35.65 -20.84
N LEU A 30 -23.01 -36.76 -20.10
CA LEU A 30 -22.88 -36.75 -18.64
C LEU A 30 -21.56 -36.14 -18.21
N ALA A 31 -20.45 -36.47 -18.86
CA ALA A 31 -19.15 -35.86 -18.56
C ALA A 31 -19.16 -34.34 -18.79
N VAL A 32 -19.74 -33.87 -19.90
CA VAL A 32 -19.86 -32.43 -20.21
C VAL A 32 -20.79 -31.71 -19.23
N VAL A 33 -21.93 -32.31 -18.90
CA VAL A 33 -22.89 -31.72 -17.95
C VAL A 33 -22.31 -31.71 -16.54
N SER A 34 -21.73 -32.81 -16.06
CA SER A 34 -21.04 -32.86 -14.78
C SER A 34 -19.87 -31.87 -14.74
N TYR A 35 -19.07 -31.78 -15.80
CA TYR A 35 -18.01 -30.79 -15.90
C TYR A 35 -18.56 -29.36 -15.83
N ARG A 36 -19.65 -29.06 -16.53
CA ARG A 36 -20.30 -27.74 -16.48
C ARG A 36 -20.83 -27.43 -15.09
N VAL A 37 -21.56 -28.34 -14.45
CA VAL A 37 -22.11 -28.13 -13.10
C VAL A 37 -20.99 -27.94 -12.07
N ILE A 38 -19.92 -28.71 -12.15
CA ILE A 38 -18.78 -28.62 -11.20
C ILE A 38 -17.91 -27.39 -11.47
N SER A 39 -17.79 -26.96 -12.73
CA SER A 39 -16.93 -25.84 -13.12
C SER A 39 -17.64 -24.50 -13.12
N THR A 40 -18.98 -24.46 -13.01
CA THR A 40 -19.71 -23.19 -12.88
C THR A 40 -19.44 -22.63 -11.50
N ARG A 41 -18.78 -21.47 -11.46
CA ARG A 41 -18.53 -20.72 -10.24
C ARG A 41 -19.19 -19.36 -10.35
N ASP A 42 -19.77 -18.90 -9.25
CA ASP A 42 -20.27 -17.55 -9.17
C ASP A 42 -19.09 -16.56 -9.15
N PRO A 43 -19.21 -15.39 -9.79
CA PRO A 43 -18.18 -14.36 -9.75
C PRO A 43 -17.93 -13.88 -8.32
N ASP A 44 -16.69 -13.51 -8.01
CA ASP A 44 -16.28 -13.02 -6.68
C ASP A 44 -17.06 -11.76 -6.28
N VAL A 45 -17.53 -10.98 -7.27
CA VAL A 45 -18.39 -9.81 -7.09
C VAL A 45 -19.52 -9.80 -8.10
N HIS A 46 -20.70 -9.33 -7.68
CA HIS A 46 -21.83 -9.19 -8.58
C HIS A 46 -21.52 -8.17 -9.71
N PRO A 47 -21.69 -8.51 -11.00
CA PRO A 47 -21.31 -7.64 -12.12
C PRO A 47 -21.93 -6.24 -12.09
N MET A 48 -23.15 -6.10 -11.53
CA MET A 48 -23.80 -4.79 -11.40
C MET A 48 -23.04 -3.80 -10.49
N LEU A 49 -22.27 -4.28 -9.50
CA LEU A 49 -21.45 -3.41 -8.65
C LEU A 49 -20.28 -2.81 -9.44
N LEU A 50 -19.77 -3.56 -10.41
CA LEU A 50 -18.69 -3.11 -11.30
C LEU A 50 -19.19 -2.22 -12.45
N ALA A 51 -20.49 -2.19 -12.72
CA ALA A 51 -21.07 -1.33 -13.75
C ALA A 51 -21.12 0.15 -13.34
N ARG A 52 -21.12 0.47 -12.03
CA ARG A 52 -21.12 1.83 -11.48
C ARG A 52 -20.32 1.90 -10.20
N GLN A 53 -19.01 2.02 -10.32
CA GLN A 53 -18.10 1.94 -9.17
C GLN A 53 -18.03 3.24 -8.34
N ALA A 54 -18.40 4.38 -8.94
CA ALA A 54 -18.49 5.68 -8.26
C ALA A 54 -19.84 6.36 -8.50
N VAL A 55 -20.17 7.31 -7.63
CA VAL A 55 -21.39 8.13 -7.68
C VAL A 55 -21.05 9.52 -8.25
N PRO A 56 -21.45 9.82 -9.49
CA PRO A 56 -21.37 11.18 -10.01
C PRO A 56 -22.41 12.09 -9.34
N SER A 57 -22.05 13.35 -9.15
CA SER A 57 -22.98 14.41 -8.75
C SER A 57 -24.03 14.64 -9.84
N SER A 58 -25.24 15.03 -9.45
CA SER A 58 -26.29 15.43 -10.38
C SER A 58 -26.04 16.80 -11.03
N VAL A 59 -25.14 17.60 -10.45
CA VAL A 59 -24.77 18.94 -10.92
C VAL A 59 -23.28 19.00 -11.28
N ARG A 60 -22.95 19.74 -12.33
CA ARG A 60 -21.58 20.06 -12.77
C ARG A 60 -21.46 21.56 -13.05
N ASN A 61 -20.27 22.11 -12.84
CA ASN A 61 -19.95 23.48 -13.27
C ASN A 61 -19.58 23.48 -14.76
N GLU A 62 -19.62 24.67 -15.38
CA GLU A 62 -19.13 24.85 -16.74
C GLU A 62 -17.61 24.63 -16.79
N GLY A 63 -17.14 23.83 -17.76
CA GLY A 63 -15.72 23.47 -17.90
C GLY A 63 -15.22 22.41 -16.91
N GLU A 64 -16.13 21.76 -16.18
CA GLU A 64 -15.82 20.69 -15.23
C GLU A 64 -16.70 19.46 -15.45
N SER A 65 -16.16 18.27 -15.16
CA SER A 65 -16.98 17.08 -15.02
C SER A 65 -17.86 17.14 -13.77
N PRO A 66 -18.88 16.27 -13.65
CA PRO A 66 -19.49 16.01 -12.36
C PRO A 66 -18.45 15.60 -11.32
N ILE A 67 -18.74 15.84 -10.04
CA ILE A 67 -17.90 15.38 -8.94
C ILE A 67 -18.21 13.91 -8.66
N TYR A 68 -17.17 13.08 -8.62
CA TYR A 68 -17.26 11.64 -8.36
C TYR A 68 -16.87 11.35 -6.91
N ARG A 69 -17.70 10.51 -6.26
CA ARG A 69 -17.46 9.99 -4.90
C ARG A 69 -17.55 8.48 -4.85
N SER A 70 -16.89 7.90 -3.85
CA SER A 70 -17.02 6.47 -3.55
C SER A 70 -18.47 6.10 -3.20
N GLN A 71 -18.91 4.90 -3.59
CA GLN A 71 -20.21 4.35 -3.17
C GLN A 71 -20.32 4.21 -1.65
N ALA A 72 -19.19 4.06 -0.95
CA ALA A 72 -19.15 3.96 0.51
C ALA A 72 -19.24 5.31 1.23
N ALA A 73 -19.08 6.43 0.50
CA ALA A 73 -19.23 7.79 1.01
C ALA A 73 -19.94 8.68 -0.04
N PRO A 74 -21.23 8.41 -0.34
CA PRO A 74 -21.94 9.07 -1.42
C PRO A 74 -22.20 10.56 -1.13
N HIS A 75 -22.66 11.29 -2.14
CA HIS A 75 -23.11 12.67 -1.98
C HIS A 75 -24.19 12.77 -0.88
N GLY A 76 -24.06 13.76 0.00
CA GLY A 76 -24.93 13.94 1.18
C GLY A 76 -24.39 13.29 2.46
N MET A 77 -23.38 12.42 2.37
CA MET A 77 -22.61 11.94 3.54
C MET A 77 -21.27 12.67 3.65
N PRO A 78 -20.72 12.85 4.86
CA PRO A 78 -19.37 13.41 5.02
C PRO A 78 -18.32 12.44 4.46
N LEU A 79 -17.23 13.00 3.93
CA LEU A 79 -16.04 12.23 3.58
C LEU A 79 -15.41 11.64 4.86
N ASN A 80 -14.66 10.56 4.69
CA ASN A 80 -14.02 9.87 5.80
C ASN A 80 -12.85 10.70 6.35
N THR A 81 -13.00 11.24 7.56
CA THR A 81 -12.03 12.15 8.19
C THR A 81 -11.02 11.45 9.10
N GLY A 82 -11.31 10.23 9.59
CA GLY A 82 -10.35 9.53 10.43
C GLY A 82 -10.77 8.15 10.92
N LEU A 83 -10.07 7.65 11.94
CA LEU A 83 -10.12 6.25 12.42
C LEU A 83 -11.27 5.97 13.39
N ASN A 84 -12.05 6.99 13.77
CA ASN A 84 -13.17 6.88 14.70
C ASN A 84 -12.74 6.25 16.04
N VAL A 85 -11.60 6.73 16.57
CA VAL A 85 -10.97 6.28 17.82
C VAL A 85 -11.92 6.57 18.98
N LYS A 86 -12.14 5.56 19.83
CA LYS A 86 -13.00 5.68 21.01
C LYS A 86 -12.14 5.71 22.25
N ASP A 87 -12.38 6.71 23.10
CA ASP A 87 -11.67 6.83 24.36
C ASP A 87 -12.15 5.75 25.36
N THR A 88 -11.29 5.40 26.30
CA THR A 88 -11.57 4.37 27.31
C THR A 88 -12.81 4.74 28.12
N GLY A 89 -13.81 3.86 28.13
CA GLY A 89 -15.10 4.09 28.80
C GLY A 89 -16.17 4.76 27.94
N ALA A 90 -15.84 5.20 26.72
CA ALA A 90 -16.84 5.70 25.78
C ALA A 90 -17.76 4.57 25.29
N SER A 91 -19.04 4.88 25.13
CA SER A 91 -20.05 3.94 24.67
C SER A 91 -19.73 3.42 23.26
N LYS A 92 -19.99 2.12 22.98
CA LYS A 92 -19.75 1.50 21.67
C LYS A 92 -20.49 2.20 20.52
N TRP A 93 -21.57 2.92 20.80
CA TRP A 93 -22.40 3.62 19.81
C TRP A 93 -22.09 5.12 19.70
N SER A 94 -21.18 5.63 20.53
CA SER A 94 -20.73 7.03 20.42
C SER A 94 -19.84 7.22 19.20
N ARG A 95 -19.91 8.42 18.61
CA ARG A 95 -18.97 8.84 17.56
C ARG A 95 -17.61 9.04 18.21
N GLY A 96 -16.61 8.34 17.70
CA GLY A 96 -15.22 8.51 18.07
C GLY A 96 -14.60 9.75 17.43
N ARG A 97 -13.43 10.12 17.93
CA ARG A 97 -12.61 11.19 17.34
C ARG A 97 -11.87 10.68 16.10
N ASP A 98 -11.41 11.58 15.25
CA ASP A 98 -10.67 11.21 14.04
C ASP A 98 -9.38 10.46 14.41
N GLY A 99 -8.70 10.89 15.48
CA GLY A 99 -7.46 10.30 15.97
C GLY A 99 -6.21 10.91 15.34
N ASP A 100 -5.05 10.46 15.78
CA ASP A 100 -3.72 10.84 15.28
C ASP A 100 -2.76 9.64 15.26
N LEU A 101 -1.50 9.84 14.84
CA LEU A 101 -0.51 8.76 14.80
C LEU A 101 -0.23 8.13 16.18
N ARG A 102 -0.41 8.87 17.29
CA ARG A 102 -0.21 8.34 18.65
C ARG A 102 -1.24 7.27 18.97
N ASP A 103 -2.47 7.45 18.50
CA ASP A 103 -3.55 6.46 18.68
C ASP A 103 -3.31 5.17 17.91
N ILE A 104 -2.67 5.27 16.75
CA ILE A 104 -2.27 4.09 15.98
C ILE A 104 -1.28 3.26 16.78
N TRP A 105 -0.26 3.91 17.36
CA TRP A 105 0.70 3.21 18.21
C TRP A 105 0.04 2.63 19.47
N LYS A 106 -0.81 3.40 20.15
CA LYS A 106 -1.55 2.90 21.31
C LYS A 106 -2.41 1.69 20.97
N ARG A 107 -3.13 1.73 19.85
CA ARG A 107 -3.93 0.59 19.38
C ARG A 107 -3.06 -0.64 19.09
N ALA A 108 -1.88 -0.43 18.51
CA ALA A 108 -0.93 -1.51 18.26
C ALA A 108 -0.42 -2.14 19.57
N ALA A 109 -0.02 -1.30 20.53
CA ALA A 109 0.55 -1.71 21.82
C ALA A 109 -0.49 -2.34 22.75
N GLU A 110 -1.72 -1.82 22.81
CA GLU A 110 -2.82 -2.35 23.64
C GLU A 110 -3.41 -3.64 23.04
N GLY A 111 -3.43 -3.76 21.72
CA GLY A 111 -3.99 -4.89 20.98
C GLY A 111 -5.43 -4.67 20.52
N GLY A 112 -5.92 -5.62 19.71
CA GLY A 112 -7.26 -5.63 19.13
C GLY A 112 -8.38 -5.82 20.17
N GLU A 113 -9.65 -5.85 19.74
CA GLU A 113 -10.79 -6.15 20.65
C GLU A 113 -10.65 -7.52 21.35
N ASN A 114 -9.95 -8.46 20.71
CA ASN A 114 -9.66 -9.79 21.25
C ASN A 114 -8.31 -9.87 21.98
N GLY A 115 -7.63 -8.74 22.21
CA GLY A 115 -6.28 -8.68 22.79
C GLY A 115 -5.16 -9.18 21.86
N ALA A 116 -5.46 -9.49 20.59
CA ALA A 116 -4.46 -9.90 19.62
C ALA A 116 -3.52 -8.74 19.29
N LYS A 117 -2.21 -8.97 19.43
CA LYS A 117 -1.15 -8.01 19.10
C LYS A 117 -0.33 -8.54 17.92
N GLY A 118 -0.08 -7.65 16.96
CA GLY A 118 0.86 -7.92 15.87
C GLY A 118 2.30 -7.88 16.36
N ARG A 119 3.22 -8.39 15.54
CA ARG A 119 4.66 -8.34 15.79
C ARG A 119 5.33 -7.42 14.78
N ILE A 120 6.44 -6.81 15.15
CA ILE A 120 7.28 -6.05 14.21
C ILE A 120 8.58 -6.84 14.05
N LEU A 121 8.85 -7.27 12.82
CA LEU A 121 9.97 -8.12 12.47
C LEU A 121 10.96 -7.33 11.63
N THR A 122 12.26 -7.49 11.88
CA THR A 122 13.32 -7.04 10.98
C THR A 122 13.92 -8.25 10.29
N VAL A 123 13.90 -8.25 8.96
CA VAL A 123 14.34 -9.36 8.12
C VAL A 123 15.75 -9.06 7.60
N LEU A 124 16.73 -9.78 8.12
CA LEU A 124 18.15 -9.68 7.77
C LEU A 124 18.55 -10.91 6.96
N GLY A 125 18.30 -10.85 5.65
CA GLY A 125 18.54 -11.95 4.73
C GLY A 125 17.64 -13.16 4.98
N SER A 126 18.08 -14.35 4.56
CA SER A 126 17.22 -15.54 4.52
C SER A 126 17.05 -16.27 5.86
N GLN A 127 17.92 -16.04 6.84
CA GLN A 127 17.98 -16.85 8.06
C GLN A 127 17.83 -16.05 9.36
N ASN A 128 18.05 -14.74 9.33
CA ASN A 128 18.00 -13.92 10.54
C ASN A 128 16.76 -13.02 10.51
N VAL A 129 15.73 -13.43 11.24
CA VAL A 129 14.51 -12.63 11.44
C VAL A 129 14.43 -12.24 12.91
N VAL A 130 14.59 -10.95 13.19
CA VAL A 130 14.59 -10.39 14.54
C VAL A 130 13.16 -9.97 14.88
N ASP A 131 12.60 -10.55 15.95
CA ASP A 131 11.28 -10.19 16.47
C ASP A 131 11.41 -9.10 17.54
N HIS A 132 10.86 -7.92 17.27
CA HIS A 132 10.89 -6.79 18.17
C HIS A 132 9.60 -6.72 18.99
N LYS A 133 9.74 -6.78 20.31
CA LYS A 133 8.59 -6.63 21.22
C LYS A 133 8.06 -5.19 21.16
N LEU A 134 6.75 -5.04 21.13
CA LEU A 134 6.10 -3.72 21.12
C LEU A 134 6.45 -2.88 22.35
N ASP A 135 6.68 -3.51 23.50
CA ASP A 135 7.09 -2.81 24.73
C ASP A 135 8.51 -2.22 24.59
N ASP A 136 9.42 -2.96 23.93
CA ASP A 136 10.78 -2.47 23.66
C ASP A 136 10.74 -1.31 22.65
N ILE A 137 9.91 -1.40 21.61
CA ILE A 137 9.73 -0.31 20.64
C ILE A 137 9.09 0.91 21.32
N THR A 138 8.12 0.71 22.21
CA THR A 138 7.52 1.78 23.02
C THR A 138 8.58 2.49 23.86
N ARG A 139 9.51 1.73 24.45
CA ARG A 139 10.67 2.27 25.15
C ARG A 139 11.55 3.12 24.23
N GLN A 140 11.83 2.64 23.01
CA GLN A 140 12.62 3.38 22.03
C GLN A 140 11.95 4.70 21.62
N ILE A 141 10.62 4.68 21.35
CA ILE A 141 9.85 5.89 20.99
C ILE A 141 10.00 6.98 22.06
N ASN A 142 9.94 6.57 23.33
CA ASN A 142 10.06 7.49 24.45
C ASN A 142 11.48 8.05 24.58
N LEU A 143 12.49 7.17 24.67
CA LEU A 143 13.88 7.58 24.90
C LEU A 143 14.45 8.42 23.74
N ILE A 144 14.17 8.04 22.49
CA ILE A 144 14.63 8.78 21.32
C ILE A 144 13.92 10.12 21.23
N GLY A 145 12.60 10.16 21.45
CA GLY A 145 11.85 11.41 21.47
C GLY A 145 12.34 12.37 22.56
N GLN A 146 12.62 11.85 23.76
CA GLN A 146 13.19 12.64 24.86
C GLN A 146 14.56 13.19 24.50
N HIS A 147 15.45 12.35 23.99
CA HIS A 147 16.82 12.76 23.64
C HIS A 147 16.84 13.86 22.57
N ILE A 148 16.01 13.74 21.53
CA ILE A 148 15.90 14.76 20.47
C ILE A 148 15.34 16.07 21.05
N ALA A 149 14.29 15.99 21.87
CA ALA A 149 13.67 17.17 22.48
C ALA A 149 14.62 17.90 23.45
N GLU A 150 15.36 17.17 24.28
CA GLU A 150 16.36 17.72 25.21
C GLU A 150 17.56 18.32 24.47
N SER A 151 17.95 17.74 23.33
CA SER A 151 18.98 18.29 22.44
C SER A 151 18.52 19.53 21.66
N GLY A 152 17.24 19.91 21.77
CA GLY A 152 16.67 21.07 21.10
C GLY A 152 16.38 20.88 19.61
N GLY A 153 16.19 19.63 19.16
CA GLY A 153 15.76 19.33 17.80
C GLY A 153 14.32 19.80 17.54
N ILE A 154 14.03 20.21 16.30
CA ILE A 154 12.70 20.68 15.88
C ILE A 154 12.27 19.97 14.59
N ARG A 155 13.18 19.82 13.62
CA ARG A 155 12.90 19.20 12.33
C ARG A 155 13.82 18.02 12.13
N VAL A 156 13.26 16.84 12.37
CA VAL A 156 13.98 15.57 12.39
C VAL A 156 13.90 14.93 11.01
N ALA A 157 14.99 15.02 10.25
CA ALA A 157 15.15 14.30 9.00
C ALA A 157 15.48 12.83 9.25
N VAL A 158 14.79 11.95 8.52
CA VAL A 158 15.03 10.51 8.54
C VAL A 158 15.49 10.09 7.15
N TYR A 159 16.75 9.67 7.06
CA TYR A 159 17.37 9.13 5.85
C TYR A 159 17.81 7.70 6.13
N LEU A 160 16.83 6.79 6.11
CA LEU A 160 16.98 5.37 6.40
C LEU A 160 16.18 4.54 5.38
N PRO A 161 16.61 3.30 5.08
CA PRO A 161 15.75 2.33 4.41
C PRO A 161 14.57 1.93 5.34
N ASN A 162 13.71 1.01 4.89
CA ASN A 162 12.60 0.54 5.71
C ASN A 162 13.13 -0.17 6.98
N SER A 163 13.01 0.49 8.12
CA SER A 163 13.55 0.00 9.40
C SER A 163 12.62 0.34 10.56
N VAL A 164 12.86 -0.32 11.71
CA VAL A 164 12.10 -0.06 12.94
C VAL A 164 12.38 1.36 13.44
N GLU A 165 13.62 1.83 13.30
CA GLU A 165 14.07 3.16 13.72
C GLU A 165 13.35 4.29 12.96
N LEU A 166 13.02 4.08 11.66
CA LEU A 166 12.20 5.00 10.90
C LEU A 166 10.79 5.13 11.51
N LEU A 167 10.14 4.01 11.84
CA LEU A 167 8.82 4.01 12.49
C LEU A 167 8.89 4.60 13.90
N VAL A 168 9.91 4.24 14.68
CA VAL A 168 10.14 4.78 16.03
C VAL A 168 10.28 6.30 15.96
N THR A 169 11.05 6.83 15.01
CA THR A 169 11.26 8.26 14.86
C THR A 169 9.96 8.98 14.50
N LEU A 170 9.17 8.41 13.59
CA LEU A 170 7.86 8.96 13.22
C LEU A 170 6.91 9.05 14.43
N PHE A 171 6.84 7.99 15.24
CA PHE A 171 6.01 8.02 16.45
C PHE A 171 6.60 8.92 17.53
N ALA A 172 7.92 8.94 17.72
CA ALA A 172 8.60 9.81 18.68
C ALA A 172 8.28 11.28 18.40
N CYS A 173 8.38 11.71 17.15
CA CYS A 173 8.00 13.07 16.73
C CYS A 173 6.50 13.35 16.90
N SER A 174 5.65 12.32 16.89
CA SER A 174 4.20 12.47 17.12
C SER A 174 3.85 12.60 18.61
N PHE A 175 4.60 11.93 19.50
CA PHE A 175 4.40 11.99 20.95
C PHE A 175 5.00 13.25 21.59
N TYR A 176 6.15 13.71 21.10
CA TYR A 176 6.85 14.89 21.61
C TYR A 176 6.44 16.15 20.88
N GLN A 177 6.24 17.24 21.64
CA GLN A 177 5.80 18.51 21.08
C GLN A 177 6.93 19.19 20.29
N ASN A 178 6.55 19.94 19.25
CA ASN A 178 7.43 20.71 18.38
C ASN A 178 8.41 19.91 17.51
N LEU A 179 8.35 18.58 17.53
CA LEU A 179 9.12 17.75 16.61
C LEU A 179 8.33 17.52 15.32
N THR A 180 8.93 17.86 14.18
CA THR A 180 8.38 17.65 12.84
C THR A 180 9.22 16.58 12.15
N THR A 181 8.59 15.49 11.73
CA THR A 181 9.29 14.44 10.97
C THR A 181 9.45 14.87 9.51
N VAL A 182 10.64 14.70 8.96
CA VAL A 182 10.94 14.91 7.55
C VAL A 182 11.42 13.58 6.97
N LEU A 183 10.59 12.95 6.13
CA LEU A 183 10.93 11.68 5.47
C LEU A 183 11.66 11.99 4.16
N ILE A 184 12.92 11.57 4.08
CA ILE A 184 13.76 11.72 2.91
C ILE A 184 13.82 10.36 2.20
N PRO A 185 13.48 10.28 0.89
CA PRO A 185 13.64 9.06 0.12
C PRO A 185 15.08 8.52 0.22
N PHE A 186 15.21 7.22 0.45
CA PHE A 186 16.50 6.56 0.49
C PHE A 186 17.08 6.41 -0.93
N ASP A 187 18.41 6.31 -1.06
CA ASP A 187 19.10 6.12 -2.35
C ASP A 187 18.91 7.31 -3.33
N VAL A 188 19.07 8.52 -2.81
CA VAL A 188 19.10 9.78 -3.60
C VAL A 188 20.53 10.27 -3.78
N SER A 189 20.75 11.10 -4.79
CA SER A 189 22.08 11.71 -5.01
C SER A 189 22.44 12.70 -3.89
N ASN A 190 23.74 12.96 -3.71
CA ASN A 190 24.22 13.87 -2.66
C ASN A 190 23.65 15.28 -2.81
N ASP A 191 23.50 15.77 -4.05
CA ASP A 191 22.98 17.10 -4.33
C ASP A 191 21.48 17.21 -4.01
N GLU A 192 20.70 16.19 -4.36
CA GLU A 192 19.28 16.08 -3.99
C GLU A 192 19.13 16.01 -2.47
N LEU A 193 19.92 15.20 -1.78
CA LEU A 193 19.91 15.08 -0.32
C LEU A 193 20.17 16.43 0.36
N VAL A 194 21.23 17.14 -0.05
CA VAL A 194 21.55 18.47 0.47
C VAL A 194 20.44 19.47 0.17
N SER A 195 19.87 19.42 -1.03
CA SER A 195 18.72 20.27 -1.42
C SER A 195 17.51 20.02 -0.51
N MET A 196 17.15 18.75 -0.28
CA MET A 196 16.06 18.35 0.60
C MET A 196 16.29 18.78 2.05
N LEU A 197 17.51 18.60 2.58
CA LEU A 197 17.87 19.04 3.94
C LEU A 197 17.77 20.57 4.10
N ARG A 198 18.26 21.33 3.12
CA ARG A 198 18.16 22.80 3.11
C ARG A 198 16.71 23.28 3.03
N ARG A 199 15.91 22.71 2.12
CA ARG A 199 14.50 23.09 1.92
C ARG A 199 13.62 22.73 3.11
N SER A 200 13.88 21.58 3.72
CA SER A 200 13.21 21.18 4.96
C SER A 200 13.72 21.93 6.19
N ALA A 201 14.89 22.58 6.10
CA ALA A 201 15.59 23.19 7.22
C ALA A 201 15.72 22.21 8.41
N ALA A 202 16.07 20.95 8.11
CA ALA A 202 16.26 19.93 9.13
C ALA A 202 17.40 20.33 10.08
N ASP A 203 17.25 20.12 11.37
CA ASP A 203 18.28 20.41 12.38
C ASP A 203 18.83 19.14 13.04
N THR A 204 18.02 18.08 13.10
CA THR A 204 18.41 16.74 13.52
C THR A 204 18.29 15.80 12.33
N LEU A 205 19.31 14.95 12.11
CA LEU A 205 19.30 13.91 11.09
C LEU A 205 19.49 12.53 11.72
N ILE A 206 18.69 11.56 11.31
CA ILE A 206 18.83 10.15 11.70
C ILE A 206 19.13 9.34 10.44
N THR A 207 20.26 8.62 10.45
CA THR A 207 20.74 7.90 9.26
C THR A 207 21.66 6.74 9.60
N ALA A 208 21.89 5.85 8.64
CA ALA A 208 22.75 4.68 8.78
C ALA A 208 24.19 5.01 8.36
N PRO A 209 25.22 4.52 9.08
CA PRO A 209 26.61 4.61 8.65
C PRO A 209 26.82 4.01 7.25
N GLY A 210 27.70 4.61 6.46
CA GLY A 210 28.08 4.12 5.11
C GLY A 210 27.14 4.54 3.97
N ALA A 211 25.85 4.76 4.23
CA ALA A 211 24.90 5.26 3.23
C ALA A 211 24.88 6.80 3.15
N PHE A 212 25.25 7.48 4.24
CA PHE A 212 25.20 8.93 4.34
C PHE A 212 26.55 9.60 3.99
N PRO A 213 26.59 10.51 3.01
CA PRO A 213 27.80 11.24 2.62
C PRO A 213 28.12 12.38 3.61
N PHE A 214 28.61 12.01 4.79
CA PHE A 214 28.84 12.90 5.94
C PHE A 214 29.59 14.19 5.59
N ASP A 215 30.78 14.08 4.99
CA ASP A 215 31.64 15.23 4.70
C ASP A 215 30.99 16.22 3.72
N ALA A 216 30.36 15.70 2.67
CA ALA A 216 29.72 16.51 1.64
C ALA A 216 28.53 17.30 2.22
N VAL A 217 27.72 16.65 3.06
CA VAL A 217 26.52 17.27 3.63
C VAL A 217 26.87 18.31 4.68
N ILE A 218 27.84 18.05 5.55
CA ILE A 218 28.21 19.00 6.61
C ILE A 218 28.86 20.26 6.03
N GLN A 219 29.71 20.11 5.02
CA GLN A 219 30.27 21.26 4.30
C GLN A 219 29.19 22.07 3.60
N ALA A 220 28.21 21.39 2.99
CA ALA A 220 27.14 22.05 2.25
C ALA A 220 26.00 22.59 3.14
N TYR A 221 25.80 22.06 4.35
CA TYR A 221 24.69 22.40 5.22
C TYR A 221 25.11 22.52 6.69
N PRO A 222 25.76 23.64 7.07
CA PRO A 222 26.28 23.85 8.42
C PRO A 222 25.19 24.11 9.48
N SER A 223 23.92 24.18 9.09
CA SER A 223 22.79 24.36 10.02
C SER A 223 22.36 23.06 10.71
N LEU A 224 22.89 21.91 10.30
CA LEU A 224 22.68 20.64 10.99
C LEU A 224 23.31 20.71 12.38
N ARG A 225 22.52 20.43 13.43
CA ARG A 225 22.93 20.53 14.83
C ARG A 225 23.17 19.18 15.47
N GLN A 226 22.38 18.18 15.06
CA GLN A 226 22.41 16.85 15.65
C GLN A 226 22.39 15.78 14.57
N LEU A 227 23.19 14.74 14.77
CA LEU A 227 23.25 13.54 13.94
C LEU A 227 23.13 12.30 14.82
N ILE A 228 22.19 11.42 14.50
CA ILE A 228 21.99 10.15 15.20
C ILE A 228 22.28 9.01 14.23
N TRP A 229 23.32 8.23 14.53
CA TRP A 229 23.72 7.06 13.75
C TRP A 229 22.93 5.82 14.15
N VAL A 230 22.26 5.19 13.19
CA VAL A 230 21.65 3.86 13.35
C VAL A 230 22.67 2.82 12.92
N THR A 231 23.40 2.25 13.88
CA THR A 231 24.44 1.25 13.60
C THR A 231 23.85 -0.16 13.58
N ASP A 232 24.39 -1.05 12.75
CA ASP A 232 24.05 -2.48 12.83
C ASP A 232 24.77 -3.12 14.03
N GLU A 233 24.20 -4.20 14.58
CA GLU A 233 24.77 -4.92 15.73
C GLU A 233 26.25 -5.28 15.54
N GLY A 234 26.66 -5.68 14.33
CA GLY A 234 28.05 -6.01 13.99
C GLY A 234 29.01 -4.82 13.95
N SER A 235 28.50 -3.60 13.81
CA SER A 235 29.26 -2.35 13.76
C SER A 235 29.17 -1.52 15.05
N SER A 236 28.35 -1.96 16.00
CA SER A 236 28.09 -1.28 17.27
C SER A 236 29.30 -1.19 18.21
N HIS A 237 30.37 -1.94 17.90
CA HIS A 237 31.63 -1.93 18.65
C HIS A 237 32.62 -0.86 18.17
N MET A 238 32.35 -0.19 17.05
CA MET A 238 33.14 0.93 16.56
C MET A 238 32.67 2.22 17.23
N ASP A 239 33.61 3.12 17.57
CA ASP A 239 33.27 4.43 18.11
C ASP A 239 32.89 5.37 16.96
N TRP A 240 31.58 5.51 16.74
CA TRP A 240 31.02 6.40 15.72
C TRP A 240 30.78 7.83 16.23
N ASN A 241 31.14 8.10 17.49
CA ASN A 241 30.95 9.41 18.11
C ASN A 241 32.13 10.36 17.83
N GLU A 242 33.26 9.86 17.32
CA GLU A 242 34.40 10.69 16.95
C GLU A 242 34.15 11.44 15.63
N ILE A 243 34.05 12.76 15.72
CA ILE A 243 34.01 13.65 14.55
C ILE A 243 35.42 13.68 13.94
N PRO A 244 35.59 13.44 12.63
CA PRO A 244 36.91 13.51 11.98
C PRO A 244 37.60 14.86 12.24
N GLU A 245 38.88 14.81 12.63
CA GLU A 245 39.70 16.01 12.87
C GLU A 245 39.73 16.91 11.62
N GLY A 246 39.27 18.16 11.75
CA GLY A 246 39.17 19.13 10.64
C GLY A 246 37.73 19.52 10.26
N THR A 247 36.72 18.83 10.80
CA THR A 247 35.31 19.18 10.62
C THR A 247 34.92 20.26 11.64
N GLY A 248 35.06 21.54 11.27
CA GLY A 248 34.88 22.70 12.18
C GLY A 248 33.44 22.98 12.68
N GLY A 249 32.55 21.98 12.72
CA GLY A 249 31.16 22.13 13.13
C GLY A 249 30.89 21.57 14.52
N ASN A 250 30.17 22.32 15.35
CA ASN A 250 29.70 21.89 16.68
C ASN A 250 28.45 20.98 16.56
N ILE A 251 28.58 19.87 15.83
CA ILE A 251 27.48 18.92 15.60
C ILE A 251 27.48 17.90 16.74
N ASN A 252 26.33 17.74 17.40
CA ASN A 252 26.15 16.68 18.39
C ASN A 252 25.93 15.34 17.68
N VAL A 253 26.90 14.44 17.78
CA VAL A 253 26.82 13.10 17.19
C VAL A 253 26.53 12.10 18.30
N ALA A 254 25.51 11.26 18.10
CA ALA A 254 25.18 10.17 19.00
C ALA A 254 24.87 8.90 18.20
N THR A 255 25.03 7.73 18.81
CA THR A 255 24.52 6.48 18.24
C THR A 255 23.17 6.12 18.85
N TRP A 256 22.30 5.53 18.03
CA TRP A 256 20.98 5.05 18.46
C TRP A 256 21.09 4.09 19.63
N GLN A 257 22.07 3.18 19.59
CA GLN A 257 22.29 2.16 20.61
C GLN A 257 22.76 2.77 21.94
N ASP A 258 23.62 3.78 21.91
CA ASP A 258 24.12 4.42 23.13
C ASP A 258 22.98 5.15 23.87
N ILE A 259 22.11 5.86 23.15
CA ILE A 259 20.92 6.51 23.72
C ILE A 259 20.04 5.49 24.48
N LEU A 260 19.89 4.29 23.93
CA LEU A 260 19.10 3.22 24.55
C LEU A 260 19.83 2.54 25.72
N ARG A 261 21.15 2.42 25.67
CA ARG A 261 21.98 1.73 26.67
C ARG A 261 22.24 2.58 27.91
N ASP A 262 22.43 3.89 27.73
CA ASP A 262 22.72 4.83 28.79
C ASP A 262 21.50 5.11 29.67
N SER A 263 20.31 4.80 29.16
CA SER A 263 19.04 4.91 29.88
C SER A 263 18.75 3.65 30.72
N PRO A 264 18.36 3.78 32.01
CA PRO A 264 18.02 2.64 32.86
C PRO A 264 17.01 1.69 32.21
N ALA A 265 17.09 0.39 32.50
CA ALA A 265 16.23 -0.62 31.87
C ALA A 265 14.72 -0.39 32.06
N HIS A 266 14.32 0.34 33.11
CA HIS A 266 12.92 0.66 33.43
C HIS A 266 12.53 2.09 33.00
N ALA A 267 13.49 2.88 32.50
CA ALA A 267 13.21 4.19 31.94
C ALA A 267 12.55 4.03 30.56
N GLY A 268 11.64 4.93 30.24
CA GLY A 268 11.03 5.01 28.92
C GLY A 268 9.81 4.09 28.70
N THR A 269 9.40 3.28 29.66
CA THR A 269 8.33 2.28 29.49
C THR A 269 6.93 2.87 29.28
N GLU A 270 6.67 4.07 29.81
CA GLU A 270 5.38 4.76 29.66
C GLU A 270 5.51 5.98 28.74
N LEU A 271 4.71 6.02 27.68
CA LEU A 271 4.69 7.13 26.73
C LEU A 271 4.13 8.41 27.37
N PRO A 272 4.51 9.60 26.83
CA PRO A 272 3.95 10.86 27.28
C PRO A 272 2.42 10.86 27.25
N THR A 273 1.80 11.47 28.26
CA THR A 273 0.35 11.60 28.33
C THR A 273 -0.16 12.44 27.16
N ILE A 274 -1.20 11.94 26.49
CA ILE A 274 -1.80 12.64 25.35
C ILE A 274 -2.73 13.72 25.88
N ASP A 275 -2.40 14.98 25.59
CA ASP A 275 -3.32 16.10 25.75
C ASP A 275 -4.27 16.15 24.53
N PRO A 276 -5.59 15.92 24.71
CA PRO A 276 -6.56 15.92 23.62
C PRO A 276 -6.66 17.28 22.91
N GLY A 277 -6.26 18.38 23.57
CA GLY A 277 -6.28 19.72 22.99
C GLY A 277 -5.09 20.04 22.09
N LYS A 278 -4.08 19.17 22.03
CA LYS A 278 -2.83 19.41 21.29
C LYS A 278 -2.65 18.40 20.17
N THR A 279 -2.70 18.90 18.94
CA THR A 279 -2.38 18.13 17.74
C THR A 279 -0.86 17.99 17.59
N PRO A 280 -0.35 16.79 17.25
CA PRO A 280 1.05 16.64 16.88
C PRO A 280 1.43 17.48 15.65
N SER A 281 2.72 17.70 15.46
CA SER A 281 3.24 18.41 14.30
C SER A 281 2.97 17.64 12.99
N ASP A 282 3.09 18.37 11.88
CA ASP A 282 2.98 17.81 10.54
C ASP A 282 4.11 16.83 10.22
N VAL A 283 3.86 15.97 9.24
CA VAL A 283 4.86 15.11 8.61
C VAL A 283 5.20 15.69 7.24
N VAL A 284 6.48 15.94 7.02
CA VAL A 284 7.01 16.45 5.76
C VAL A 284 7.51 15.28 4.92
N THR A 285 7.15 15.27 3.64
CA THR A 285 7.68 14.30 2.66
C THR A 285 8.14 15.00 1.39
N PHE A 286 8.94 14.29 0.60
CA PHE A 286 9.40 14.75 -0.71
C PHE A 286 8.85 13.85 -1.82
N TRP A 287 8.14 14.45 -2.77
CA TRP A 287 7.64 13.78 -3.95
C TRP A 287 8.65 13.89 -5.09
N GLN A 288 9.33 12.78 -5.39
CA GLN A 288 10.23 12.68 -6.54
C GLN A 288 9.44 12.73 -7.85
N THR A 289 9.68 13.75 -8.65
CA THR A 289 9.17 13.95 -10.01
C THR A 289 10.13 13.31 -11.03
N GLU A 290 10.00 13.65 -12.32
CA GLU A 290 10.92 13.20 -13.36
C GLU A 290 12.39 13.61 -13.06
N PRO A 291 13.39 12.81 -13.49
CA PRO A 291 14.79 13.13 -13.26
C PRO A 291 15.17 14.53 -13.74
N GLY A 292 15.72 15.35 -12.84
CA GLY A 292 16.16 16.73 -13.14
C GLY A 292 15.13 17.81 -12.80
N GLU A 293 13.90 17.44 -12.43
CA GLU A 293 12.96 18.37 -11.81
C GLU A 293 13.14 18.42 -10.29
N VAL A 294 12.85 19.59 -9.70
CA VAL A 294 12.94 19.77 -8.25
C VAL A 294 11.76 19.06 -7.59
N GLU A 295 12.05 18.20 -6.62
CA GLU A 295 11.05 17.39 -5.93
C GLU A 295 10.06 18.28 -5.19
N GLU A 296 8.79 17.88 -5.12
CA GLU A 296 7.79 18.67 -4.41
C GLU A 296 7.85 18.36 -2.90
N MET A 297 8.10 19.38 -2.07
CA MET A 297 8.08 19.25 -0.62
C MET A 297 6.64 19.44 -0.13
N VAL A 298 6.07 18.43 0.52
CA VAL A 298 4.68 18.44 0.96
C VAL A 298 4.62 18.29 2.48
N ARG A 299 3.71 19.03 3.11
CA ARG A 299 3.43 18.93 4.55
C ARG A 299 2.05 18.33 4.73
N PHE A 300 2.01 17.19 5.41
CA PHE A 300 0.79 16.50 5.76
C PHE A 300 0.49 16.70 7.24
N SER A 301 -0.70 17.23 7.53
CA SER A 301 -1.20 17.21 8.89
C SER A 301 -1.54 15.79 9.32
N GLN A 302 -1.60 15.58 10.64
CA GLN A 302 -2.06 14.33 11.24
C GLN A 302 -3.45 13.94 10.72
N ALA A 303 -4.35 14.92 10.56
CA ALA A 303 -5.69 14.70 10.02
C ALA A 303 -5.65 14.19 8.57
N ASN A 304 -4.72 14.68 7.73
CA ASN A 304 -4.58 14.18 6.36
C ASN A 304 -4.18 12.69 6.35
N LEU A 305 -3.19 12.32 7.17
CA LEU A 305 -2.70 10.95 7.25
C LEU A 305 -3.77 10.01 7.79
N VAL A 306 -4.43 10.36 8.89
CA VAL A 306 -5.43 9.52 9.54
C VAL A 306 -6.68 9.35 8.66
N SER A 307 -7.10 10.39 7.95
CA SER A 307 -8.14 10.31 6.92
C SER A 307 -7.76 9.37 5.78
N ALA A 308 -6.51 9.40 5.32
CA ALA A 308 -6.02 8.49 4.30
C ALA A 308 -6.00 7.03 4.78
N ILE A 309 -5.55 6.79 6.01
CA ILE A 309 -5.49 5.45 6.62
C ILE A 309 -6.91 4.88 6.74
N SER A 310 -7.86 5.67 7.26
CA SER A 310 -9.24 5.22 7.40
C SER A 310 -9.89 4.92 6.05
N ALA A 311 -9.55 5.67 5.01
CA ALA A 311 -10.02 5.41 3.66
C ALA A 311 -9.45 4.12 3.06
N GLN A 312 -8.17 3.82 3.28
CA GLN A 312 -7.56 2.56 2.83
C GLN A 312 -8.17 1.34 3.54
N LEU A 313 -8.42 1.43 4.84
CA LEU A 313 -9.09 0.38 5.61
C LEU A 313 -10.54 0.15 5.13
N ALA A 314 -11.22 1.22 4.71
CA ALA A 314 -12.58 1.15 4.18
C ALA A 314 -12.66 0.62 2.74
N ALA A 315 -11.62 0.82 1.93
CA ALA A 315 -11.60 0.44 0.53
C ALA A 315 -11.50 -1.07 0.30
N ILE A 316 -10.91 -1.80 1.25
CA ILE A 316 -10.82 -3.26 1.19
C ILE A 316 -12.13 -3.87 1.73
N PRO A 317 -12.80 -4.78 0.98
CA PRO A 317 -14.00 -5.47 1.42
C PRO A 317 -13.82 -6.16 2.78
N THR A 318 -14.86 -6.18 3.60
CA THR A 318 -14.79 -6.66 5.00
C THR A 318 -14.14 -8.03 5.17
N LYS A 319 -14.38 -8.97 4.24
CA LYS A 319 -13.81 -10.34 4.28
C LYS A 319 -12.30 -10.39 4.02
N GLU A 320 -11.76 -9.37 3.37
CA GLU A 320 -10.37 -9.30 2.91
C GLU A 320 -9.58 -8.20 3.64
N ARG A 321 -10.20 -7.55 4.63
CA ARG A 321 -9.51 -6.52 5.43
C ARG A 321 -8.28 -7.09 6.10
N ILE A 322 -7.27 -6.23 6.21
CA ILE A 322 -6.08 -6.52 7.01
C ILE A 322 -6.54 -6.78 8.44
N ASN A 323 -6.03 -7.85 9.03
CA ASN A 323 -6.43 -8.31 10.35
C ASN A 323 -5.21 -8.89 11.11
N PRO A 324 -5.35 -9.23 12.40
CA PRO A 324 -4.21 -9.67 13.21
C PRO A 324 -3.51 -10.97 12.76
N SER A 325 -4.13 -11.75 11.88
CA SER A 325 -3.50 -12.95 11.29
C SER A 325 -2.62 -12.65 10.08
N ASP A 326 -2.65 -11.42 9.57
CA ASP A 326 -1.86 -11.02 8.42
C ASP A 326 -0.40 -10.69 8.79
N LEU A 327 0.50 -11.02 7.87
CA LEU A 327 1.87 -10.52 7.83
C LEU A 327 1.98 -9.54 6.65
N PHE A 328 2.18 -8.27 6.99
CA PHE A 328 2.28 -7.16 6.06
C PHE A 328 3.75 -6.86 5.78
N LEU A 329 4.12 -6.78 4.49
CA LEU A 329 5.47 -6.43 4.05
C LEU A 329 5.41 -5.18 3.15
N PRO A 330 5.93 -4.02 3.60
CA PRO A 330 6.19 -2.89 2.72
C PRO A 330 7.52 -3.13 2.00
N ALA A 331 7.47 -3.66 0.78
CA ALA A 331 8.66 -3.79 -0.06
C ALA A 331 9.05 -2.44 -0.69
N ASP A 332 8.07 -1.58 -1.00
CA ASP A 332 8.32 -0.18 -1.39
C ASP A 332 8.76 0.69 -0.19
N SER A 333 9.38 1.85 -0.44
CA SER A 333 9.92 2.73 0.59
C SER A 333 8.84 3.33 1.51
N LEU A 334 9.09 3.36 2.82
CA LEU A 334 8.27 4.05 3.82
C LEU A 334 8.36 5.57 3.74
N ALA A 335 9.30 6.13 2.97
CA ALA A 335 9.30 7.55 2.64
C ALA A 335 8.17 7.92 1.65
N ASN A 336 7.65 6.93 0.90
CA ASN A 336 6.46 7.09 0.09
C ASN A 336 5.20 7.10 0.98
N VAL A 337 4.43 8.18 0.92
CA VAL A 337 3.25 8.40 1.76
C VAL A 337 2.20 7.30 1.57
N TYR A 338 2.05 6.76 0.36
CA TYR A 338 1.10 5.67 0.11
C TYR A 338 1.47 4.41 0.89
N THR A 339 2.73 3.98 0.79
CA THR A 339 3.27 2.81 1.48
C THR A 339 3.28 3.01 3.00
N LEU A 340 3.61 4.23 3.46
CA LEU A 340 3.52 4.60 4.87
C LEU A 340 2.08 4.48 5.40
N VAL A 341 1.09 5.07 4.71
CA VAL A 341 -0.32 5.02 5.10
C VAL A 341 -0.82 3.57 5.18
N LEU A 342 -0.44 2.71 4.25
CA LEU A 342 -0.81 1.29 4.29
C LEU A 342 -0.15 0.55 5.46
N THR A 343 1.12 0.84 5.73
CA THR A 343 1.87 0.27 6.87
C THR A 343 1.24 0.67 8.20
N LEU A 344 0.88 1.96 8.35
CA LEU A 344 0.18 2.46 9.53
C LEU A 344 -1.24 1.87 9.67
N GLY A 345 -1.94 1.64 8.56
CA GLY A 345 -3.22 0.94 8.54
C GLY A 345 -3.10 -0.53 8.97
N ALA A 346 -2.03 -1.23 8.53
CA ALA A 346 -1.74 -2.58 8.96
C ALA A 346 -1.44 -2.63 10.48
N LEU A 347 -0.65 -1.68 10.99
CA LEU A 347 -0.36 -1.52 12.40
C LEU A 347 -1.64 -1.26 13.22
N TYR A 348 -2.51 -0.35 12.75
CA TYR A 348 -3.81 -0.06 13.39
C TYR A 348 -4.74 -1.28 13.41
N SER A 349 -4.64 -2.16 12.41
CA SER A 349 -5.38 -3.43 12.32
C SER A 349 -4.75 -4.56 13.15
N ASN A 350 -3.70 -4.25 13.93
CA ASN A 350 -2.90 -5.19 14.71
C ASN A 350 -2.29 -6.33 13.88
N ALA A 351 -2.05 -6.13 12.58
CA ALA A 351 -1.32 -7.08 11.76
C ALA A 351 0.17 -7.08 12.12
N SER A 352 0.87 -8.18 11.83
CA SER A 352 2.32 -8.22 11.97
C SER A 352 2.98 -7.53 10.77
N ILE A 353 4.08 -6.83 11.00
CA ILE A 353 4.82 -6.09 9.97
C ILE A 353 6.22 -6.68 9.87
N ALA A 354 6.63 -7.06 8.67
CA ALA A 354 8.01 -7.41 8.38
C ALA A 354 8.69 -6.25 7.64
N LEU A 355 9.78 -5.73 8.17
CA LEU A 355 10.60 -4.68 7.58
C LEU A 355 11.88 -5.31 7.04
N ASN A 356 12.33 -4.86 5.88
CA ASN A 356 13.59 -5.26 5.29
C ASN A 356 14.36 -4.04 4.77
N SER A 357 15.68 -4.11 4.75
CA SER A 357 16.52 -3.01 4.26
C SER A 357 16.65 -2.98 2.73
N VAL A 358 15.87 -3.81 2.01
CA VAL A 358 15.91 -3.92 0.53
C VAL A 358 15.13 -2.78 -0.14
N ALA A 359 14.50 -1.89 0.64
CA ALA A 359 13.72 -0.76 0.15
C ALA A 359 14.59 0.23 -0.66
N GLY A 360 14.35 0.28 -1.96
CA GLY A 360 14.93 1.21 -2.92
C GLY A 360 13.93 1.49 -4.04
N LYS A 361 14.36 2.08 -5.16
CA LYS A 361 13.46 2.41 -6.29
C LYS A 361 12.84 1.17 -6.96
N SER A 362 13.55 0.06 -7.00
CA SER A 362 13.08 -1.19 -7.62
C SER A 362 13.62 -2.43 -6.88
N PRO A 363 13.15 -2.70 -5.65
CA PRO A 363 13.55 -3.89 -4.90
C PRO A 363 13.23 -5.17 -5.67
N ASP A 364 14.08 -6.18 -5.56
CA ASP A 364 13.75 -7.52 -6.03
C ASP A 364 12.73 -8.15 -5.09
N LEU A 365 11.57 -8.53 -5.62
CA LEU A 365 10.47 -9.00 -4.80
C LEU A 365 10.74 -10.36 -4.13
N VAL A 366 11.46 -11.26 -4.82
CA VAL A 366 11.85 -12.55 -4.25
C VAL A 366 12.83 -12.30 -3.11
N LEU A 367 13.79 -11.39 -3.30
CA LEU A 367 14.74 -11.00 -2.25
C LEU A 367 14.04 -10.36 -1.05
N ALA A 368 13.10 -9.45 -1.29
CA ALA A 368 12.34 -8.77 -0.24
C ALA A 368 11.51 -9.74 0.62
N THR A 369 11.11 -10.88 0.06
CA THR A 369 10.34 -11.92 0.74
C THR A 369 11.21 -13.07 1.27
N GLN A 370 12.54 -12.98 1.20
CA GLN A 370 13.40 -14.02 1.78
C GLN A 370 13.23 -14.06 3.30
N GLY A 371 13.08 -15.26 3.87
CA GLY A 371 12.95 -15.45 5.32
C GLY A 371 11.55 -15.21 5.91
N VAL A 372 10.61 -14.63 5.15
CA VAL A 372 9.24 -14.36 5.59
C VAL A 372 8.21 -14.73 4.52
N ALA A 373 6.99 -15.12 4.91
CA ALA A 373 5.89 -15.34 3.96
C ALA A 373 4.75 -14.35 4.20
N PRO A 374 4.80 -13.17 3.54
CA PRO A 374 3.77 -12.16 3.72
C PRO A 374 2.42 -12.63 3.17
N THR A 375 1.34 -12.24 3.84
CA THR A 375 -0.03 -12.39 3.33
C THR A 375 -0.46 -11.14 2.55
N VAL A 376 0.08 -9.98 2.92
CA VAL A 376 -0.17 -8.69 2.27
C VAL A 376 1.16 -8.02 1.95
N LEU A 377 1.30 -7.51 0.74
CA LEU A 377 2.53 -6.89 0.25
C LEU A 377 2.22 -5.54 -0.41
N VAL A 378 3.07 -4.55 -0.18
CA VAL A 378 3.11 -3.30 -0.97
C VAL A 378 4.38 -3.29 -1.79
N ALA A 379 4.26 -3.09 -3.11
CA ALA A 379 5.40 -3.07 -4.03
C ALA A 379 5.30 -1.91 -5.01
N SER A 380 6.45 -1.43 -5.50
CA SER A 380 6.51 -0.40 -6.53
C SER A 380 6.11 -0.96 -7.91
N PRO A 381 5.61 -0.13 -8.84
CA PRO A 381 5.31 -0.55 -10.20
C PRO A 381 6.50 -1.19 -10.92
N GLU A 382 7.71 -0.65 -10.73
CA GLU A 382 8.95 -1.15 -11.34
C GLU A 382 9.25 -2.59 -10.89
N THR A 383 9.12 -2.85 -9.59
CA THR A 383 9.31 -4.19 -9.00
C THR A 383 8.31 -5.20 -9.55
N LEU A 384 7.05 -4.79 -9.71
CA LEU A 384 6.03 -5.68 -10.27
C LEU A 384 6.21 -5.93 -11.77
N LEU A 385 6.66 -4.94 -12.54
CA LEU A 385 7.02 -5.16 -13.95
C LEU A 385 8.17 -6.14 -14.10
N LYS A 386 9.25 -5.96 -13.33
CA LYS A 386 10.38 -6.89 -13.32
C LYS A 386 9.93 -8.31 -12.97
N THR A 387 9.08 -8.44 -11.95
CA THR A 387 8.50 -9.74 -11.55
C THR A 387 7.66 -10.35 -12.68
N HIS A 388 6.86 -9.55 -13.36
CA HIS A 388 6.05 -9.99 -14.50
C HIS A 388 6.92 -10.49 -15.66
N GLU A 389 7.98 -9.76 -16.02
CA GLU A 389 8.90 -10.14 -17.09
C GLU A 389 9.63 -11.45 -16.77
N GLU A 390 10.13 -11.60 -15.54
CA GLU A 390 10.78 -12.81 -15.08
C GLU A 390 9.83 -14.01 -15.09
N SER A 391 8.61 -13.86 -14.56
CA SER A 391 7.58 -14.91 -14.57
C SER A 391 7.15 -15.29 -15.98
N THR A 392 6.95 -14.31 -16.85
CA THR A 392 6.58 -14.54 -18.26
C THR A 392 7.67 -15.29 -19.01
N SER A 393 8.94 -14.98 -18.77
CA SER A 393 10.09 -15.67 -19.39
C SER A 393 10.18 -17.17 -19.02
N ARG A 394 9.55 -17.57 -17.90
CA ARG A 394 9.48 -18.95 -17.40
C ARG A 394 8.29 -19.73 -17.97
N LEU A 395 7.31 -19.08 -18.60
CA LEU A 395 6.20 -19.71 -19.33
C LEU A 395 6.64 -20.25 -20.70
N ARG A 396 7.51 -21.27 -20.71
CA ARG A 396 8.08 -21.80 -21.96
C ARG A 396 7.28 -22.93 -22.61
N SER A 397 6.47 -23.66 -21.84
CA SER A 397 5.77 -24.85 -22.34
C SER A 397 4.38 -24.53 -22.86
N SER A 398 3.93 -25.25 -23.90
CA SER A 398 2.57 -25.09 -24.45
C SER A 398 1.47 -25.40 -23.42
N LEU A 399 1.72 -26.36 -22.53
CA LEU A 399 0.82 -26.69 -21.42
C LEU A 399 0.80 -25.61 -20.34
N ALA A 400 1.94 -24.97 -20.04
CA ALA A 400 1.99 -23.81 -19.14
C ALA A 400 1.20 -22.64 -19.73
N ASN A 401 1.36 -22.36 -21.03
CA ASN A 401 0.59 -21.33 -21.73
C ASN A 401 -0.90 -21.65 -21.75
N ALA A 402 -1.29 -22.92 -21.97
CA ALA A 402 -2.69 -23.32 -21.86
C ALA A 402 -3.24 -23.10 -20.45
N SER A 403 -2.47 -23.41 -19.39
CA SER A 403 -2.86 -23.12 -18.01
C SER A 403 -3.03 -21.62 -17.76
N HIS A 404 -2.11 -20.80 -18.26
CA HIS A 404 -2.17 -19.35 -18.14
C HIS A 404 -3.42 -18.77 -18.85
N VAL A 405 -3.71 -19.24 -20.06
CA VAL A 405 -4.91 -18.83 -20.82
C VAL A 405 -6.19 -19.23 -20.09
N MET A 406 -6.24 -20.43 -19.50
CA MET A 406 -7.39 -20.85 -18.67
C MET A 406 -7.58 -19.96 -17.45
N ALA A 407 -6.50 -19.63 -16.73
CA ALA A 407 -6.54 -18.75 -15.57
C ALA A 407 -6.97 -17.32 -15.97
N THR A 408 -6.41 -16.78 -17.06
CA THR A 408 -6.78 -15.47 -17.61
C THR A 408 -8.26 -15.41 -17.97
N ARG A 409 -8.79 -16.47 -18.59
CA ARG A 409 -10.21 -16.57 -18.94
C ARG A 409 -11.12 -16.57 -17.71
N SER A 410 -10.75 -17.33 -16.68
CA SER A 410 -11.53 -17.41 -15.43
C SER A 410 -11.55 -16.06 -14.71
N LEU A 411 -10.43 -15.33 -14.69
CA LEU A 411 -10.36 -13.97 -14.17
C LEU A 411 -11.23 -13.00 -14.99
N ALA A 412 -10.90 -12.82 -16.27
CA ALA A 412 -11.43 -11.73 -17.07
C ALA A 412 -12.89 -11.94 -17.52
N LEU A 413 -13.32 -13.18 -17.76
CA LEU A 413 -14.67 -13.49 -18.25
C LEU A 413 -15.61 -14.01 -17.17
N GLU A 414 -15.12 -14.85 -16.26
CA GLU A 414 -15.95 -15.45 -15.21
C GLU A 414 -15.96 -14.61 -13.93
N GLY A 415 -14.99 -13.70 -13.77
CA GLY A 415 -14.88 -12.87 -12.56
C GLY A 415 -14.44 -13.65 -11.34
N VAL A 416 -13.70 -14.75 -11.52
CA VAL A 416 -13.30 -15.67 -10.45
C VAL A 416 -11.79 -15.71 -10.32
N HIS A 417 -11.27 -15.44 -9.12
CA HIS A 417 -9.85 -15.59 -8.81
C HIS A 417 -9.52 -17.04 -8.45
N ALA A 418 -9.38 -17.89 -9.47
CA ALA A 418 -9.02 -19.29 -9.28
C ALA A 418 -7.49 -19.44 -9.11
N THR A 419 -7.04 -19.82 -7.90
CA THR A 419 -5.61 -20.06 -7.63
C THR A 419 -5.06 -21.36 -8.24
N SER A 420 -5.91 -22.20 -8.83
CA SER A 420 -5.50 -23.44 -9.48
C SER A 420 -6.49 -23.87 -10.58
N ASN A 421 -5.98 -24.63 -11.54
CA ASN A 421 -6.74 -25.27 -12.61
C ASN A 421 -6.12 -26.64 -12.92
N LEU A 422 -6.74 -27.43 -13.80
CA LEU A 422 -6.27 -28.80 -14.13
C LEU A 422 -4.84 -28.86 -14.69
N LEU A 423 -4.32 -27.74 -15.19
CA LEU A 423 -2.98 -27.62 -15.78
C LEU A 423 -2.00 -26.81 -14.91
N SER A 424 -2.39 -26.40 -13.70
CA SER A 424 -1.58 -25.47 -12.87
C SER A 424 -0.22 -26.06 -12.48
N GLY A 425 -0.10 -27.38 -12.44
CA GLY A 425 1.18 -28.06 -12.23
C GLY A 425 2.23 -27.69 -13.29
N PHE A 426 1.81 -27.42 -14.54
CA PHE A 426 2.69 -27.09 -15.66
C PHE A 426 3.15 -25.62 -15.67
N SER A 427 2.40 -24.72 -15.04
CA SER A 427 2.74 -23.29 -14.93
C SER A 427 3.35 -22.92 -13.57
N SER A 428 3.48 -23.86 -12.64
CA SER A 428 3.98 -23.63 -11.28
C SER A 428 5.39 -22.99 -11.25
N GLY A 429 6.26 -23.35 -12.20
CA GLY A 429 7.60 -22.76 -12.32
C GLY A 429 7.63 -21.29 -12.76
N ALA A 430 6.52 -20.75 -13.24
CA ALA A 430 6.40 -19.32 -13.56
C ALA A 430 6.05 -18.45 -12.35
N ALA A 431 5.51 -19.03 -11.28
CA ALA A 431 5.19 -18.29 -10.06
C ALA A 431 6.49 -17.81 -9.38
N PRO A 432 6.59 -16.55 -8.96
CA PRO A 432 7.72 -16.07 -8.17
C PRO A 432 7.71 -16.75 -6.80
N ALA A 433 8.90 -17.03 -6.27
CA ALA A 433 9.08 -17.67 -4.96
C ALA A 433 8.92 -16.64 -3.84
N LEU A 434 7.67 -16.24 -3.55
CA LEU A 434 7.35 -15.20 -2.58
C LEU A 434 7.26 -15.76 -1.15
N GLY A 435 8.43 -15.99 -0.56
CA GLY A 435 8.56 -16.45 0.82
C GLY A 435 8.39 -17.96 1.05
N THR A 436 8.59 -18.38 2.30
CA THR A 436 8.51 -19.79 2.73
C THR A 436 7.26 -20.05 3.57
N THR A 437 6.52 -21.12 3.28
CA THR A 437 5.34 -21.57 4.06
C THR A 437 5.55 -21.43 5.58
N PRO A 438 4.55 -20.96 6.35
CA PRO A 438 3.12 -21.24 6.16
C PRO A 438 2.27 -20.11 5.55
N GLY A 439 2.80 -18.89 5.38
CA GLY A 439 2.04 -17.75 4.87
C GLY A 439 1.66 -17.91 3.39
N LYS A 440 0.45 -17.46 3.01
CA LYS A 440 -0.03 -17.43 1.63
C LYS A 440 -0.37 -16.00 1.24
N LEU A 441 0.36 -15.45 0.27
CA LEU A 441 0.09 -14.13 -0.28
C LEU A 441 -1.32 -14.08 -0.85
N ARG A 442 -2.13 -13.13 -0.38
CA ARG A 442 -3.53 -12.94 -0.80
C ARG A 442 -3.79 -11.57 -1.42
N LEU A 443 -2.98 -10.57 -1.09
CA LEU A 443 -3.16 -9.19 -1.52
C LEU A 443 -1.82 -8.52 -1.84
N VAL A 444 -1.74 -7.91 -3.02
CA VAL A 444 -0.67 -7.04 -3.47
C VAL A 444 -1.25 -5.66 -3.72
N LEU A 445 -0.67 -4.66 -3.09
CA LEU A 445 -1.03 -3.25 -3.23
C LEU A 445 0.09 -2.55 -4.00
N VAL A 446 -0.29 -1.80 -5.03
CA VAL A 446 0.66 -1.03 -5.85
C VAL A 446 0.02 0.29 -6.22
N ALA A 447 0.83 1.35 -6.30
CA ALA A 447 0.39 2.68 -6.67
C ALA A 447 1.23 3.22 -7.83
N GLU A 448 0.54 3.79 -8.81
CA GLU A 448 1.13 4.75 -9.74
C GLU A 448 1.25 6.11 -9.07
N ARG A 449 2.36 6.79 -9.36
CA ARG A 449 2.67 8.12 -8.84
C ARG A 449 2.49 9.13 -9.96
N ALA A 450 1.39 9.87 -9.87
CA ALA A 450 1.07 10.96 -10.78
C ALA A 450 2.25 11.94 -10.97
N GLY A 451 2.73 12.07 -12.21
CA GLY A 451 3.76 13.05 -12.58
C GLY A 451 5.16 12.65 -12.10
N SER A 452 5.34 11.37 -11.79
CA SER A 452 6.62 10.76 -11.48
C SER A 452 7.05 9.82 -12.61
N ASP A 453 8.30 9.37 -12.60
CA ASP A 453 8.87 8.43 -13.57
C ASP A 453 8.40 6.97 -13.33
N THR A 454 7.34 6.76 -12.54
CA THR A 454 6.83 5.42 -12.26
C THR A 454 6.14 4.83 -13.48
N PRO A 455 6.46 3.58 -13.89
CA PRO A 455 5.88 3.01 -15.07
C PRO A 455 4.41 2.62 -14.86
N LEU A 456 3.58 2.95 -15.85
CA LEU A 456 2.17 2.57 -15.86
C LEU A 456 2.02 1.06 -16.05
N LEU A 457 1.34 0.38 -15.13
CA LEU A 457 1.02 -1.05 -15.23
C LEU A 457 -0.21 -1.25 -16.11
N PRO A 458 -0.07 -1.83 -17.31
CA PRO A 458 -1.23 -2.09 -18.15
C PRO A 458 -2.08 -3.23 -17.58
N ALA A 459 -3.37 -3.27 -17.94
CA ALA A 459 -4.32 -4.18 -17.32
C ALA A 459 -4.02 -5.67 -17.55
N ASN A 460 -3.41 -6.03 -18.68
CA ASN A 460 -2.94 -7.39 -18.93
C ASN A 460 -1.83 -7.78 -17.95
N VAL A 461 -0.86 -6.88 -17.69
CA VAL A 461 0.20 -7.13 -16.71
C VAL A 461 -0.39 -7.29 -15.30
N LEU A 462 -1.35 -6.45 -14.92
CA LEU A 462 -2.06 -6.60 -13.64
C LEU A 462 -2.82 -7.94 -13.55
N SER A 463 -3.41 -8.40 -14.65
CA SER A 463 -4.08 -9.71 -14.72
C SER A 463 -3.07 -10.86 -14.58
N ASP A 464 -1.97 -10.81 -15.32
CA ASP A 464 -0.91 -11.82 -15.27
C ASP A 464 -0.27 -11.89 -13.89
N LEU A 465 -0.02 -10.75 -13.24
CA LEU A 465 0.48 -10.69 -11.87
C LEU A 465 -0.46 -11.36 -10.87
N ARG A 466 -1.78 -11.23 -11.03
CA ARG A 466 -2.75 -11.96 -10.19
C ARG A 466 -2.60 -13.48 -10.36
N ILE A 467 -2.32 -13.94 -11.58
CA ILE A 467 -2.12 -15.36 -11.88
C ILE A 467 -0.78 -15.84 -11.31
N PHE A 468 0.32 -15.13 -11.59
CA PHE A 468 1.67 -15.55 -11.20
C PHE A 468 1.85 -15.55 -9.69
N THR A 469 1.39 -14.51 -9.01
CA THR A 469 1.51 -14.41 -7.54
C THR A 469 0.46 -15.24 -6.80
N GLY A 470 -0.64 -15.61 -7.48
CA GLY A 470 -1.81 -16.22 -6.86
C GLY A 470 -2.58 -15.27 -5.93
N ALA A 471 -2.20 -13.99 -5.87
CA ALA A 471 -2.76 -12.97 -5.01
C ALA A 471 -3.62 -11.98 -5.80
N ARG A 472 -4.55 -11.29 -5.13
CA ARG A 472 -5.30 -10.20 -5.76
C ARG A 472 -4.42 -8.96 -5.81
N VAL A 473 -4.46 -8.24 -6.92
CA VAL A 473 -3.69 -7.00 -7.12
C VAL A 473 -4.66 -5.83 -7.13
N VAL A 474 -4.40 -4.84 -6.27
CA VAL A 474 -5.07 -3.55 -6.26
C VAL A 474 -4.10 -2.50 -6.78
N TYR A 475 -4.55 -1.75 -7.78
CA TYR A 475 -3.78 -0.67 -8.39
C TYR A 475 -4.38 0.69 -8.04
N ALA A 476 -3.57 1.56 -7.45
CA ALA A 476 -3.96 2.88 -7.00
C ALA A 476 -3.31 3.99 -7.84
N LEU A 477 -3.95 5.16 -7.83
CA LEU A 477 -3.39 6.43 -8.30
C LEU A 477 -3.07 7.30 -7.10
N THR A 478 -1.86 7.84 -7.02
CA THR A 478 -1.38 8.69 -5.93
C THR A 478 -0.81 9.98 -6.47
N ALA A 479 -0.79 11.06 -5.67
CA ALA A 479 -0.23 12.35 -6.07
C ALA A 479 0.43 13.05 -4.89
N ALA A 480 1.36 13.98 -5.18
CA ALA A 480 2.19 14.65 -4.19
C ALA A 480 1.43 15.19 -2.98
N LYS A 481 0.32 15.93 -3.19
CA LYS A 481 -0.47 16.55 -2.12
C LYS A 481 -1.60 15.70 -1.57
N VAL A 482 -1.70 14.42 -1.93
CA VAL A 482 -2.78 13.54 -1.47
C VAL A 482 -2.18 12.48 -0.57
N ALA A 483 -2.56 12.47 0.71
CA ALA A 483 -2.19 11.39 1.62
C ALA A 483 -2.90 10.11 1.18
N GLY A 484 -2.15 9.02 0.99
CA GLY A 484 -2.67 7.75 0.51
C GLY A 484 -2.97 7.78 -1.00
N ALA A 485 -4.15 7.27 -1.39
CA ALA A 485 -4.55 7.17 -2.79
C ALA A 485 -5.71 8.09 -3.14
N ILE A 486 -5.72 8.58 -4.39
CA ILE A 486 -6.83 9.29 -5.00
C ILE A 486 -7.91 8.28 -5.37
N CYS A 487 -7.53 7.30 -6.20
CA CYS A 487 -8.38 6.21 -6.66
C CYS A 487 -7.68 4.88 -6.41
N GLN A 488 -8.45 3.79 -6.27
CA GLN A 488 -7.91 2.44 -6.35
C GLN A 488 -8.90 1.47 -6.99
N THR A 489 -8.40 0.50 -7.75
CA THR A 489 -9.23 -0.55 -8.36
C THR A 489 -9.95 -1.34 -7.27
N ALA A 490 -11.24 -1.66 -7.47
CA ALA A 490 -11.94 -2.55 -6.57
C ALA A 490 -11.25 -3.92 -6.51
N LEU A 491 -11.18 -4.53 -5.33
CA LEU A 491 -10.41 -5.76 -5.08
C LEU A 491 -10.81 -6.93 -6.00
N TYR A 492 -12.07 -6.98 -6.41
CA TYR A 492 -12.65 -8.05 -7.23
C TYR A 492 -12.90 -7.61 -8.69
N ASP A 493 -12.37 -6.45 -9.12
CA ASP A 493 -12.44 -6.05 -10.53
C ASP A 493 -11.31 -6.71 -11.33
N TYR A 494 -11.66 -7.77 -12.06
CA TYR A 494 -10.75 -8.53 -12.91
C TYR A 494 -10.90 -8.22 -14.40
N ARG A 495 -11.76 -7.25 -14.74
CA ARG A 495 -12.07 -6.94 -16.14
C ARG A 495 -10.88 -6.28 -16.82
N LEU A 496 -10.67 -6.63 -18.08
CA LEU A 496 -9.71 -5.95 -18.93
C LEU A 496 -10.41 -4.77 -19.63
N PRO A 497 -9.99 -3.52 -19.39
CA PRO A 497 -10.54 -2.36 -20.09
C PRO A 497 -10.24 -2.44 -21.59
N VAL A 498 -11.22 -2.09 -22.41
CA VAL A 498 -11.09 -2.02 -23.88
C VAL A 498 -10.78 -0.59 -24.33
N ASP A 499 -11.15 0.39 -23.51
CA ASP A 499 -11.12 1.83 -23.74
C ASP A 499 -9.90 2.54 -23.13
N ALA A 500 -9.07 1.82 -22.38
CA ALA A 500 -7.88 2.34 -21.72
C ALA A 500 -6.81 1.25 -21.56
N LYS A 501 -5.54 1.65 -21.44
CA LYS A 501 -4.45 0.71 -21.11
C LYS A 501 -4.66 0.07 -19.73
N THR A 502 -5.19 0.84 -18.79
CA THR A 502 -5.51 0.45 -17.41
C THR A 502 -6.49 1.46 -16.79
N HIS A 503 -7.00 1.18 -15.60
CA HIS A 503 -7.80 2.12 -14.81
C HIS A 503 -7.38 2.04 -13.34
N PHE A 504 -7.66 3.11 -12.60
CA PHE A 504 -7.36 3.25 -11.18
C PHE A 504 -8.60 3.08 -10.30
N GLY A 505 -9.75 2.70 -10.87
CA GLY A 505 -10.97 2.47 -10.10
C GLY A 505 -11.68 3.75 -9.63
N PRO A 506 -12.60 3.66 -8.66
CA PRO A 506 -13.28 4.81 -8.09
C PRO A 506 -12.40 5.59 -7.08
N PRO A 507 -12.76 6.85 -6.75
CA PRO A 507 -12.15 7.59 -5.66
C PRO A 507 -12.34 6.89 -4.31
N LEU A 508 -11.37 7.09 -3.41
CA LEU A 508 -11.45 6.62 -2.02
C LEU A 508 -12.46 7.42 -1.19
N THR A 509 -12.83 6.93 0.00
CA THR A 509 -13.85 7.56 0.85
C THR A 509 -13.40 8.87 1.52
N SER A 510 -12.10 9.16 1.55
CA SER A 510 -11.53 10.43 2.06
C SER A 510 -11.44 11.53 1.00
N VAL A 511 -11.72 11.24 -0.27
CA VAL A 511 -11.58 12.19 -1.36
C VAL A 511 -12.78 12.17 -2.28
N GLU A 512 -12.94 13.28 -2.99
CA GLU A 512 -13.78 13.36 -4.17
C GLU A 512 -12.97 14.00 -5.29
N LEU A 513 -13.29 13.65 -6.53
CA LEU A 513 -12.55 14.13 -7.69
C LEU A 513 -13.50 14.63 -8.78
N TYR A 514 -12.98 15.53 -9.60
CA TYR A 514 -13.60 15.96 -10.84
C TYR A 514 -12.49 16.24 -11.86
N LEU A 515 -12.84 16.25 -13.14
CA LEU A 515 -11.94 16.61 -14.22
C LEU A 515 -12.22 18.04 -14.64
N LYS A 516 -11.17 18.85 -14.73
CA LYS A 516 -11.24 20.24 -15.19
C LYS A 516 -10.75 20.32 -16.63
N ASP A 517 -11.52 20.93 -17.50
CA ASP A 517 -11.16 21.06 -18.92
C ASP A 517 -9.79 21.73 -19.10
N ALA A 518 -8.94 21.12 -19.93
CA ALA A 518 -7.58 21.57 -20.19
C ALA A 518 -7.19 21.31 -21.65
N GLY A 519 -7.04 22.39 -22.42
CA GLY A 519 -6.62 22.30 -23.83
C GLY A 519 -7.56 21.45 -24.69
N ALA A 520 -7.03 20.34 -25.22
CA ALA A 520 -7.79 19.38 -26.05
C ALA A 520 -8.62 18.37 -25.22
N HIS A 521 -8.35 18.26 -23.93
CA HIS A 521 -9.07 17.37 -23.01
C HIS A 521 -10.21 18.13 -22.38
N LYS A 522 -11.43 17.84 -22.84
CA LYS A 522 -12.64 18.53 -22.40
C LYS A 522 -13.76 17.55 -22.15
N THR A 523 -14.59 17.90 -21.17
CA THR A 523 -15.83 17.21 -20.89
C THR A 523 -16.89 17.58 -21.93
N THR A 524 -17.44 16.56 -22.57
CA THR A 524 -18.53 16.64 -23.56
C THR A 524 -19.61 15.62 -23.18
N ASP A 525 -20.63 15.47 -24.02
CA ASP A 525 -21.67 14.46 -23.78
C ASP A 525 -21.21 13.03 -24.10
N GLU A 526 -20.15 12.88 -24.91
CA GLU A 526 -19.60 11.58 -25.32
C GLU A 526 -18.37 11.15 -24.52
N LYS A 527 -17.56 12.12 -24.08
CA LYS A 527 -16.31 11.88 -23.35
C LYS A 527 -16.16 12.81 -22.16
N ILE A 528 -15.63 12.29 -21.06
CA ILE A 528 -15.37 13.04 -19.83
C ILE A 528 -13.86 13.00 -19.62
N GLU A 529 -13.18 14.07 -20.05
CA GLU A 529 -11.72 14.20 -20.03
C GLU A 529 -11.32 15.58 -19.49
N GLY A 530 -10.17 15.65 -18.84
CA GLY A 530 -9.62 16.89 -18.30
C GLY A 530 -8.50 16.63 -17.29
N HIS A 531 -7.94 17.68 -16.72
CA HIS A 531 -6.98 17.55 -15.63
C HIS A 531 -7.67 17.04 -14.36
N ILE A 532 -7.03 16.09 -13.69
CA ILE A 532 -7.53 15.49 -12.47
C ILE A 532 -7.43 16.50 -11.33
N VAL A 533 -8.57 16.86 -10.73
CA VAL A 533 -8.65 17.70 -9.53
C VAL A 533 -9.23 16.88 -8.39
N VAL A 534 -8.57 16.93 -7.23
CA VAL A 534 -8.90 16.13 -6.06
C VAL A 534 -9.08 17.04 -4.86
N ARG A 535 -10.14 16.80 -4.08
CA ARG A 535 -10.40 17.52 -2.84
C ARG A 535 -10.87 16.58 -1.75
N GLY A 536 -10.58 16.94 -0.49
CA GLY A 536 -11.01 16.14 0.66
C GLY A 536 -10.06 16.22 1.84
N PRO A 537 -10.45 15.63 2.99
CA PRO A 537 -9.66 15.62 4.22
C PRO A 537 -8.27 14.99 4.08
N SER A 538 -8.03 14.07 3.15
CA SER A 538 -6.68 13.51 2.93
C SER A 538 -5.78 14.38 2.03
N VAL A 539 -6.26 15.52 1.53
CA VAL A 539 -5.50 16.42 0.63
C VAL A 539 -4.84 17.53 1.45
N ALA A 540 -3.52 17.68 1.31
CA ALA A 540 -2.77 18.79 1.86
C ALA A 540 -3.23 20.11 1.21
N GLY A 541 -3.74 21.04 2.02
CA GLY A 541 -4.38 22.27 1.54
C GLY A 541 -5.84 22.11 1.10
N GLY A 542 -6.43 20.92 1.24
CA GLY A 542 -7.87 20.64 1.03
C GLY A 542 -8.29 20.39 -0.43
N GLU A 543 -7.60 20.98 -1.40
CA GLU A 543 -7.81 20.75 -2.83
C GLU A 543 -6.49 20.86 -3.61
N VAL A 544 -6.30 20.01 -4.61
CA VAL A 544 -5.15 20.04 -5.52
C VAL A 544 -5.56 19.70 -6.95
N ASN A 545 -5.06 20.47 -7.91
CA ASN A 545 -5.04 20.08 -9.31
C ASN A 545 -3.76 19.27 -9.56
N VAL A 546 -3.91 17.99 -9.90
CA VAL A 546 -2.79 17.07 -10.14
C VAL A 546 -2.05 17.43 -11.43
N GLY A 547 -2.68 18.15 -12.36
CA GLY A 547 -2.05 18.60 -13.60
C GLY A 547 -1.92 17.52 -14.67
N ILE A 548 -2.49 16.33 -14.44
CA ILE A 548 -2.41 15.19 -15.37
C ILE A 548 -3.76 14.96 -16.04
N PRO A 549 -3.80 14.76 -17.37
CA PRO A 549 -5.03 14.46 -18.08
C PRO A 549 -5.55 13.07 -17.70
N GLY A 550 -6.76 13.03 -17.16
CA GLY A 550 -7.53 11.83 -16.90
C GLY A 550 -8.78 11.76 -17.77
N LYS A 551 -9.39 10.58 -17.79
CA LYS A 551 -10.72 10.33 -18.32
C LYS A 551 -11.56 9.51 -17.36
N ILE A 552 -12.86 9.79 -17.31
CA ILE A 552 -13.81 8.94 -16.59
C ILE A 552 -14.42 7.95 -17.56
N ARG A 553 -14.30 6.67 -17.23
CA ARG A 553 -14.84 5.55 -18.01
C ARG A 553 -16.33 5.38 -17.77
N HIS A 554 -16.98 4.59 -18.62
CA HIS A 554 -18.41 4.29 -18.55
C HIS A 554 -18.87 3.68 -17.22
N ASP A 555 -17.97 3.02 -16.48
CA ASP A 555 -18.21 2.43 -15.16
C ASP A 555 -17.88 3.37 -13.99
N ASN A 556 -17.67 4.65 -14.28
CA ASN A 556 -17.26 5.72 -13.36
C ASN A 556 -15.90 5.48 -12.69
N THR A 557 -14.98 4.79 -13.37
CA THR A 557 -13.59 4.65 -12.94
C THR A 557 -12.68 5.66 -13.64
N LEU A 558 -11.63 6.08 -12.93
CA LEU A 558 -10.61 6.98 -13.48
C LEU A 558 -9.58 6.19 -14.27
N ALA A 559 -9.18 6.70 -15.44
CA ALA A 559 -8.03 6.23 -16.21
C ALA A 559 -7.27 7.42 -16.78
N TYR A 560 -6.04 7.20 -17.24
CA TYR A 560 -5.35 8.18 -18.07
C TYR A 560 -5.93 8.23 -19.49
N VAL A 561 -5.78 9.39 -20.14
CA VAL A 561 -6.26 9.61 -21.51
C VAL A 561 -5.50 8.74 -22.50
#